data_AF-A0A7S2AGZ1-F1
#
_entry.id   AF-A0A7S2AGZ1-F1
#
_cell.length_a   1.000
_cell.length_b   1.000
_cell.length_c   1.000
_cell.angle_alpha   90.00
_cell.angle_beta   90.00
_cell.angle_gamma   90.00
#
_symmetry.space_group_name_H-M   'P 1'
#
loop_
_entity.id
_entity.type
_entity.pdbx_description
1 polymer ?
#
loop_
_entity_poly.entity_id
_entity_poly.type
_entity_poly.pdbx_seq_one_letter_code
_entity_poly.pdbx_strand_id
1 'polypeptide(L)'
;GDGMGATACCRRRAPGVGQDAAHLGAGGFPATRPTNEVEPDSKHESVAATARGDDPFNLRGRFCVEQSYVFEQALGEIREGRKRGHWSWFIFPTAPFVVDGEERGSSMNREYCLRDPSPNNLKGDEAAKAFLRFSSDGIDLRANYIAMMTAIAEQLESGKSVEELVGFLDDPKLRSSLELFESVSAGGFDDEVHAVCERALAAAGPPPPKEPPKRDGLPW
;
A
#
# COMPACT_ATOMS: atom_id res chain seq x y z
N GLY A 1 22.74 -55.85 17.90
CA GLY A 1 23.36 -54.54 17.70
C GLY A 1 22.36 -53.50 18.14
N ASP A 2 22.32 -53.29 19.44
CA ASP A 2 21.57 -52.31 20.22
C ASP A 2 21.89 -50.86 19.76
N GLY A 3 21.13 -49.79 20.01
CA GLY A 3 19.91 -49.50 20.78
C GLY A 3 19.43 -48.11 20.28
N MET A 4 18.14 -47.76 20.27
CA MET A 4 17.22 -47.45 21.38
C MET A 4 17.66 -46.26 22.24
N GLY A 5 16.81 -45.23 22.32
CA GLY A 5 17.00 -44.08 23.21
C GLY A 5 15.95 -42.99 23.05
N ALA A 6 14.73 -43.27 23.53
CA ALA A 6 13.61 -42.33 23.65
C ALA A 6 13.56 -41.67 25.04
N THR A 7 12.68 -40.67 25.17
CA THR A 7 12.04 -40.16 26.40
C THR A 7 12.93 -39.34 27.37
N ALA A 8 12.46 -38.37 28.17
CA ALA A 8 11.13 -38.12 28.71
C ALA A 8 10.92 -36.66 29.14
N CYS A 9 9.65 -36.26 29.16
CA CYS A 9 9.07 -35.14 29.89
C CYS A 9 8.98 -35.46 31.40
N CYS A 10 9.14 -34.48 32.30
CA CYS A 10 8.48 -34.49 33.62
C CYS A 10 8.52 -33.12 34.34
N ARG A 11 7.35 -32.74 34.90
CA ARG A 11 7.06 -31.57 35.74
C ARG A 11 7.37 -31.80 37.23
N ARG A 12 7.43 -30.67 37.97
CA ARG A 12 7.04 -30.36 39.40
C ARG A 12 8.25 -29.94 40.24
N ARG A 13 8.18 -29.14 41.33
CA ARG A 13 7.25 -28.18 41.98
C ARG A 13 8.07 -27.62 43.19
N ALA A 14 7.87 -26.35 43.60
CA ALA A 14 8.50 -25.74 44.79
C ALA A 14 8.01 -26.40 46.12
N PRO A 15 8.59 -26.15 47.34
CA PRO A 15 8.63 -24.83 48.02
C PRO A 15 9.81 -24.60 49.01
N GLY A 16 9.88 -23.41 49.64
CA GLY A 16 10.73 -23.16 50.83
C GLY A 16 10.62 -21.74 51.39
N VAL A 17 10.05 -21.63 52.59
CA VAL A 17 9.75 -20.42 53.39
C VAL A 17 10.92 -20.11 54.33
N GLY A 18 11.19 -18.82 54.57
CA GLY A 18 12.01 -18.32 55.69
C GLY A 18 11.39 -17.05 56.27
N GLN A 19 11.03 -17.12 57.55
CA GLN A 19 10.46 -16.04 58.36
C GLN A 19 11.59 -15.34 59.14
N ASP A 20 11.42 -14.05 59.44
CA ASP A 20 11.82 -13.48 60.73
C ASP A 20 11.00 -12.22 61.06
N ALA A 21 10.52 -12.18 62.31
CA ALA A 21 9.82 -11.09 62.99
C ALA A 21 10.85 -10.17 63.68
N ALA A 22 10.62 -9.01 64.29
CA ALA A 22 9.48 -8.21 64.72
C ALA A 22 10.03 -6.80 65.02
N HIS A 23 9.20 -5.74 64.97
CA HIS A 23 9.00 -4.82 66.11
C HIS A 23 8.00 -3.69 65.78
N LEU A 24 7.11 -3.44 66.75
CA LEU A 24 6.08 -2.42 66.78
C LEU A 24 6.66 -1.03 67.08
N GLY A 25 6.12 0.00 66.44
CA GLY A 25 6.29 1.41 66.79
C GLY A 25 5.17 2.26 66.18
N ALA A 26 4.36 2.86 67.04
CA ALA A 26 3.19 3.66 66.69
C ALA A 26 3.55 5.09 66.26
N GLY A 27 2.74 5.70 65.38
CA GLY A 27 2.61 7.17 65.30
C GLY A 27 2.42 7.76 63.90
N GLY A 28 1.27 8.40 63.68
CA GLY A 28 1.14 9.63 62.86
C GLY A 28 0.93 9.48 61.34
N PHE A 29 -0.30 9.75 60.87
CA PHE A 29 -0.53 10.26 59.51
C PHE A 29 0.00 11.70 59.40
N PRO A 30 0.58 12.10 58.25
CA PRO A 30 -0.26 12.82 57.29
C PRO A 30 -0.03 12.43 55.82
N ALA A 31 -1.06 12.73 55.02
CA ALA A 31 -1.12 12.54 53.59
C ALA A 31 -0.08 13.39 52.83
N THR A 32 0.58 12.78 51.86
CA THR A 32 0.80 13.23 50.46
C THR A 32 1.80 12.27 49.82
N ARG A 33 1.44 11.64 48.68
CA ARG A 33 2.36 10.81 47.90
C ARG A 33 2.48 11.42 46.50
N PRO A 34 3.70 11.63 45.99
CA PRO A 34 3.91 12.31 44.71
C PRO A 34 3.45 11.40 43.56
N THR A 35 2.82 12.02 42.57
CA THR A 35 2.62 11.46 41.24
C THR A 35 4.01 11.26 40.60
N ASN A 36 4.40 10.01 40.38
CA ASN A 36 5.51 9.72 39.47
C ASN A 36 5.02 10.05 38.05
N GLU A 37 5.39 11.24 37.58
CA GLU A 37 5.43 11.54 36.16
C GLU A 37 6.52 10.66 35.54
N VAL A 38 6.11 9.69 34.75
CA VAL A 38 7.02 8.93 33.88
C VAL A 38 7.31 9.86 32.71
N GLU A 39 8.49 10.48 32.71
CA GLU A 39 8.96 11.23 31.55
C GLU A 39 9.08 10.30 30.33
N PRO A 40 8.57 10.69 29.16
CA PRO A 40 8.69 9.90 27.95
C PRO A 40 10.14 9.92 27.44
N ASP A 41 10.71 8.73 27.31
CA ASP A 41 12.02 8.45 26.74
C ASP A 41 12.15 9.04 25.33
N SER A 42 12.92 10.13 25.21
CA SER A 42 13.04 11.02 24.04
C SER A 42 13.70 10.38 22.81
N LYS A 43 13.95 9.07 22.82
CA LYS A 43 14.60 8.35 21.73
C LYS A 43 13.64 7.81 20.67
N HIS A 44 12.39 7.54 21.03
CA HIS A 44 11.39 7.01 20.08
C HIS A 44 10.80 8.08 19.13
N GLU A 45 10.81 9.35 19.53
CA GLU A 45 10.23 10.44 18.73
C GLU A 45 11.16 10.89 17.59
N SER A 46 12.48 10.76 17.79
CA SER A 46 13.50 11.20 16.81
C SER A 46 13.52 10.37 15.52
N VAL A 47 13.30 9.06 15.60
CA VAL A 47 13.36 8.15 14.44
C VAL A 47 12.11 8.27 13.56
N ALA A 48 10.94 8.47 14.18
CA ALA A 48 9.68 8.68 13.45
C ALA A 48 9.64 10.06 12.75
N ALA A 49 10.28 11.09 13.34
CA ALA A 49 10.41 12.40 12.74
C ALA A 49 11.35 12.40 11.52
N THR A 50 12.48 11.68 11.58
CA THR A 50 13.36 11.50 10.41
C THR A 50 12.70 10.67 9.30
N ALA A 51 11.94 9.63 9.65
CA ALA A 51 11.22 8.81 8.67
C ALA A 51 10.13 9.60 7.90
N ARG A 52 9.47 10.57 8.55
CA ARG A 52 8.54 11.48 7.85
C ARG A 52 9.23 12.51 6.97
N GLY A 53 10.48 12.86 7.27
CA GLY A 53 11.27 13.79 6.46
C GLY A 53 11.65 13.21 5.10
N ASP A 54 12.02 11.92 5.08
CA ASP A 54 12.50 11.24 3.88
C ASP A 54 11.38 10.57 3.05
N ASP A 55 10.20 10.36 3.67
CA ASP A 55 9.01 9.80 3.03
C ASP A 55 7.75 10.62 3.38
N PRO A 56 7.60 11.84 2.82
CA PRO A 56 6.50 12.74 3.14
C PRO A 56 5.12 12.22 2.68
N PHE A 57 5.09 11.22 1.80
CA PHE A 57 3.87 10.63 1.23
C PHE A 57 3.52 9.25 1.81
N ASN A 58 4.32 8.76 2.78
CA ASN A 58 4.20 7.42 3.37
C ASN A 58 4.21 6.29 2.33
N LEU A 59 5.09 6.39 1.34
CA LEU A 59 5.23 5.44 0.24
C LEU A 59 5.79 4.10 0.70
N ARG A 60 6.67 4.10 1.70
CA ARG A 60 7.22 2.87 2.28
C ARG A 60 6.11 2.00 2.86
N GLY A 61 5.31 2.57 3.76
CA GLY A 61 4.26 1.85 4.46
C GLY A 61 3.08 1.47 3.57
N ARG A 62 2.74 2.32 2.59
CA ARG A 62 1.56 2.12 1.74
C ARG A 62 1.86 1.31 0.48
N PHE A 63 3.02 1.48 -0.14
CA PHE A 63 3.28 0.84 -1.44
C PHE A 63 4.39 -0.19 -1.35
N CYS A 64 5.55 0.14 -0.78
CA CYS A 64 6.67 -0.82 -0.75
C CYS A 64 6.32 -2.08 0.06
N VAL A 65 5.74 -1.90 1.25
CA VAL A 65 5.33 -3.04 2.10
C VAL A 65 4.32 -3.93 1.35
N GLU A 66 3.25 -3.38 0.80
CA GLU A 66 2.25 -4.16 0.08
C GLU A 66 2.83 -4.85 -1.17
N GLN A 67 3.61 -4.13 -1.99
CA GLN A 67 4.23 -4.69 -3.19
C GLN A 67 5.25 -5.80 -2.85
N SER A 68 5.92 -5.73 -1.70
CA SER A 68 6.84 -6.80 -1.28
C SER A 68 6.16 -8.16 -1.13
N TYR A 69 4.84 -8.18 -0.86
CA TYR A 69 4.07 -9.42 -0.72
C TYR A 69 3.37 -9.84 -2.03
N VAL A 70 2.88 -8.88 -2.81
CA VAL A 70 1.94 -9.17 -3.91
C VAL A 70 2.51 -9.02 -5.31
N PHE A 71 3.64 -8.32 -5.50
CA PHE A 71 4.08 -7.88 -6.83
C PHE A 71 4.33 -9.03 -7.79
N GLU A 72 5.12 -10.04 -7.38
CA GLU A 72 5.45 -11.19 -8.24
C GLU A 72 4.21 -11.98 -8.64
N GLN A 73 3.27 -12.18 -7.72
CA GLN A 73 2.00 -12.84 -8.01
C GLN A 73 1.16 -12.00 -8.99
N ALA A 74 1.02 -10.69 -8.72
CA ALA A 74 0.25 -9.78 -9.57
C ALA A 74 0.79 -9.75 -11.00
N LEU A 75 2.12 -9.67 -11.14
CA LEU A 75 2.78 -9.67 -12.44
C LEU A 75 2.58 -11.00 -13.18
N GLY A 76 2.63 -12.13 -12.46
CA GLY A 76 2.28 -13.44 -13.00
C GLY A 76 0.85 -13.51 -13.51
N GLU A 77 -0.13 -13.05 -12.72
CA GLU A 77 -1.54 -13.01 -13.11
C GLU A 77 -1.78 -12.19 -14.39
N ILE A 78 -1.13 -11.03 -14.52
CA ILE A 78 -1.21 -10.21 -15.72
C ILE A 78 -0.54 -10.88 -16.91
N ARG A 79 0.63 -11.50 -16.75
CA ARG A 79 1.29 -12.27 -17.83
C ARG A 79 0.46 -13.48 -18.29
N GLU A 80 -0.33 -14.06 -17.40
CA GLU A 80 -1.32 -15.10 -17.73
C GLU A 80 -2.60 -14.54 -18.39
N GLY A 81 -2.70 -13.22 -18.52
CA GLY A 81 -3.77 -12.53 -19.21
C GLY A 81 -5.04 -12.34 -18.39
N ARG A 82 -4.99 -12.49 -17.05
CA ARG A 82 -6.12 -12.22 -16.16
C ARG A 82 -5.73 -12.01 -14.70
N LYS A 83 -6.05 -10.83 -14.17
CA LYS A 83 -6.05 -10.50 -12.74
C LYS A 83 -7.01 -11.39 -11.95
N ARG A 84 -6.55 -11.87 -10.79
CA ARG A 84 -7.32 -12.71 -9.85
C ARG A 84 -7.29 -12.18 -8.41
N GLY A 85 -6.20 -11.54 -8.00
CA GLY A 85 -5.99 -11.05 -6.64
C GLY A 85 -6.52 -9.65 -6.34
N HIS A 86 -6.39 -9.23 -5.08
CA HIS A 86 -6.81 -7.92 -4.56
C HIS A 86 -5.61 -6.99 -4.34
N TRP A 87 -5.00 -6.54 -5.43
CA TRP A 87 -3.75 -5.76 -5.37
C TRP A 87 -3.79 -4.46 -6.19
N SER A 88 -4.89 -4.15 -6.88
CA SER A 88 -4.94 -3.04 -7.85
C SER A 88 -4.67 -1.67 -7.23
N TRP A 89 -5.00 -1.44 -5.96
CA TRP A 89 -4.71 -0.16 -5.29
C TRP A 89 -3.22 0.13 -5.11
N PHE A 90 -2.41 -0.92 -4.91
CA PHE A 90 -0.99 -0.80 -4.61
C PHE A 90 -0.13 -0.81 -5.89
N ILE A 91 -0.70 -1.32 -6.98
CA ILE A 91 -0.04 -1.53 -8.27
C ILE A 91 -0.52 -0.53 -9.33
N PHE A 92 -1.76 -0.06 -9.25
CA PHE A 92 -2.33 1.03 -10.06
C PHE A 92 -2.67 2.23 -9.15
N PRO A 93 -1.68 2.92 -8.56
CA PRO A 93 -1.95 4.12 -7.79
C PRO A 93 -2.65 5.17 -8.64
N THR A 94 -3.66 5.83 -8.09
CA THR A 94 -4.41 6.89 -8.78
C THR A 94 -4.28 8.21 -8.04
N ALA A 95 -4.61 9.30 -8.71
CA ALA A 95 -4.92 10.57 -8.06
C ALA A 95 -6.15 10.40 -7.13
N PRO A 96 -6.40 11.34 -6.21
CA PRO A 96 -7.65 11.38 -5.47
C PRO A 96 -8.83 11.44 -6.45
N PHE A 97 -9.84 10.60 -6.24
CA PHE A 97 -11.00 10.57 -7.13
C PHE A 97 -11.95 11.72 -6.78
N VAL A 98 -12.05 12.74 -7.63
CA VAL A 98 -12.84 13.95 -7.36
C VAL A 98 -14.01 14.08 -8.32
N VAL A 99 -15.19 14.34 -7.77
CA VAL A 99 -16.42 14.64 -8.51
C VAL A 99 -17.04 15.89 -7.92
N ASP A 100 -17.33 16.89 -8.76
CA ASP A 100 -17.90 18.18 -8.35
C ASP A 100 -17.11 18.91 -7.25
N GLY A 101 -15.78 18.77 -7.27
CA GLY A 101 -14.87 19.36 -6.27
C GLY A 101 -14.79 18.60 -4.95
N GLU A 102 -15.55 17.52 -4.80
CA GLU A 102 -15.53 16.67 -3.61
C GLU A 102 -14.84 15.34 -3.89
N GLU A 103 -14.01 14.90 -2.94
CA GLU A 103 -13.42 13.58 -3.03
C GLU A 103 -14.46 12.47 -2.80
N ARG A 104 -14.43 11.48 -3.68
CA ARG A 104 -15.30 10.30 -3.70
C ARG A 104 -14.45 9.03 -3.66
N GLY A 105 -15.12 7.88 -3.58
CA GLY A 105 -14.49 6.57 -3.59
C GLY A 105 -14.54 5.84 -2.24
N SER A 106 -14.08 4.59 -2.25
CA SER A 106 -14.06 3.74 -1.06
C SER A 106 -13.03 4.21 -0.04
N SER A 107 -13.08 3.66 1.18
CA SER A 107 -12.01 3.86 2.17
C SER A 107 -10.64 3.47 1.59
N MET A 108 -10.57 2.35 0.88
CA MET A 108 -9.36 1.84 0.25
C MET A 108 -8.84 2.80 -0.85
N ASN A 109 -9.73 3.37 -1.68
CA ASN A 109 -9.30 4.37 -2.67
C ASN A 109 -8.69 5.61 -1.99
N ARG A 110 -9.30 6.09 -0.91
CA ARG A 110 -8.78 7.27 -0.17
C ARG A 110 -7.45 6.97 0.51
N GLU A 111 -7.30 5.77 1.05
CA GLU A 111 -6.08 5.31 1.71
C GLU A 111 -4.91 5.12 0.74
N TYR A 112 -5.15 4.70 -0.50
CA TYR A 112 -4.10 4.37 -1.48
C TYR A 112 -4.00 5.34 -2.67
N CYS A 113 -4.80 6.39 -2.73
CA CYS A 113 -4.58 7.45 -3.72
C CYS A 113 -3.29 8.23 -3.45
N LEU A 114 -2.57 8.60 -4.50
CA LEU A 114 -1.40 9.47 -4.43
C LEU A 114 -1.87 10.89 -4.16
N ARG A 115 -1.67 11.35 -2.92
CA ARG A 115 -2.21 12.61 -2.43
C ARG A 115 -1.12 13.61 -2.14
N ASP A 116 -1.23 14.78 -2.74
CA ASP A 116 -0.35 15.91 -2.44
C ASP A 116 -0.66 16.56 -1.08
N PRO A 117 0.29 17.27 -0.47
CA PRO A 117 -0.01 18.13 0.67
C PRO A 117 -1.01 19.23 0.30
N SER A 118 -1.71 19.74 1.32
CA SER A 118 -2.51 20.97 1.19
C SER A 118 -1.64 22.11 0.63
N PRO A 119 -2.17 22.97 -0.26
CA PRO A 119 -3.57 23.07 -0.71
C PRO A 119 -3.92 22.23 -1.95
N ASN A 120 -2.99 21.43 -2.49
CA ASN A 120 -3.17 20.70 -3.75
C ASN A 120 -3.58 19.24 -3.56
N ASN A 121 -4.12 18.87 -2.38
CA ASN A 121 -4.38 17.50 -1.95
C ASN A 121 -5.44 16.71 -2.74
N LEU A 122 -5.86 17.23 -3.88
CA LEU A 122 -6.78 16.63 -4.84
C LEU A 122 -6.13 16.34 -6.21
N LYS A 123 -4.86 16.74 -6.42
CA LYS A 123 -4.14 16.55 -7.70
C LYS A 123 -3.37 15.24 -7.73
N GLY A 124 -2.36 15.10 -6.87
CA GLY A 124 -1.55 13.89 -6.76
C GLY A 124 -0.29 13.88 -7.62
N ASP A 125 0.02 14.97 -8.33
CA ASP A 125 1.15 15.05 -9.26
C ASP A 125 2.49 14.89 -8.52
N GLU A 126 2.63 15.55 -7.36
CA GLU A 126 3.87 15.53 -6.59
C GLU A 126 4.05 14.19 -5.88
N ALA A 127 2.96 13.61 -5.36
CA ALA A 127 2.95 12.26 -4.82
C ALA A 127 3.30 11.20 -5.88
N ALA A 128 2.84 11.36 -7.12
CA ALA A 128 3.17 10.45 -8.23
C ALA A 128 4.63 10.55 -8.65
N LYS A 129 5.18 11.78 -8.76
CA LYS A 129 6.61 11.97 -9.00
C LYS A 129 7.47 11.41 -7.86
N ALA A 130 7.01 11.52 -6.62
CA ALA A 130 7.67 10.90 -5.47
C ALA A 130 7.63 9.38 -5.57
N PHE A 131 6.47 8.79 -5.92
CA PHE A 131 6.32 7.35 -6.15
C PHE A 131 7.34 6.83 -7.18
N LEU A 132 7.51 7.51 -8.32
CA LEU A 132 8.49 7.13 -9.35
C LEU A 132 9.96 7.30 -8.93
N ARG A 133 10.25 7.98 -7.82
CA ARG A 133 11.61 8.15 -7.30
C ARG A 133 11.87 7.30 -6.07
N PHE A 134 10.87 6.57 -5.59
CA PHE A 134 10.93 5.94 -4.30
C PHE A 134 11.37 4.48 -4.40
N SER A 135 12.46 4.18 -3.70
CA SER A 135 12.97 2.82 -3.51
C SER A 135 13.26 2.58 -2.04
N SER A 136 12.86 1.42 -1.53
CA SER A 136 12.96 1.09 -0.11
C SER A 136 12.95 -0.41 0.12
N ASP A 137 13.82 -0.90 1.00
CA ASP A 137 13.80 -2.29 1.48
C ASP A 137 13.83 -3.33 0.34
N GLY A 138 14.58 -3.03 -0.72
CA GLY A 138 14.69 -3.88 -1.92
C GLY A 138 13.55 -3.73 -2.93
N ILE A 139 12.57 -2.87 -2.66
CA ILE A 139 11.47 -2.55 -3.56
C ILE A 139 11.77 -1.23 -4.29
N ASP A 140 11.66 -1.26 -5.62
CA ASP A 140 11.72 -0.08 -6.48
C ASP A 140 10.34 0.11 -7.13
N LEU A 141 9.62 1.15 -6.69
CA LEU A 141 8.25 1.38 -7.14
C LEU A 141 8.18 1.76 -8.62
N ARG A 142 9.19 2.45 -9.15
CA ARG A 142 9.28 2.80 -10.57
C ARG A 142 9.51 1.57 -11.43
N ALA A 143 10.50 0.74 -11.06
CA ALA A 143 10.80 -0.48 -11.79
C ALA A 143 9.59 -1.44 -11.81
N ASN A 144 8.92 -1.59 -10.66
CA ASN A 144 7.71 -2.39 -10.54
C ASN A 144 6.58 -1.85 -11.42
N TYR A 145 6.38 -0.53 -11.43
CA TYR A 145 5.36 0.12 -12.27
C TYR A 145 5.62 -0.12 -13.75
N ILE A 146 6.86 0.09 -14.22
CA ILE A 146 7.26 -0.15 -15.63
C ILE A 146 7.03 -1.61 -16.02
N ALA A 147 7.46 -2.56 -15.19
CA ALA A 147 7.30 -3.99 -15.46
C ALA A 147 5.81 -4.38 -15.57
N MET A 148 4.97 -3.84 -14.69
CA MET A 148 3.53 -4.08 -14.72
C MET A 148 2.87 -3.45 -15.96
N MET A 149 3.13 -2.17 -16.25
CA MET A 149 2.53 -1.49 -17.40
C MET A 149 2.99 -2.10 -18.73
N THR A 150 4.23 -2.58 -18.79
CA THR A 150 4.76 -3.32 -19.95
C THR A 150 3.99 -4.62 -20.16
N ALA A 151 3.80 -5.42 -19.11
CA ALA A 151 3.03 -6.66 -19.20
C ALA A 151 1.57 -6.41 -19.60
N ILE A 152 0.97 -5.32 -19.11
CA ILE A 152 -0.38 -4.90 -19.53
C ILE A 152 -0.40 -4.56 -21.02
N ALA A 153 0.51 -3.69 -21.48
CA ALA A 153 0.59 -3.31 -22.89
C ALA A 153 0.75 -4.54 -23.80
N GLU A 154 1.62 -5.48 -23.45
CA GLU A 154 1.81 -6.74 -24.19
C GLU A 154 0.53 -7.57 -24.28
N GLN A 155 -0.23 -7.70 -23.19
CA GLN A 155 -1.50 -8.44 -23.20
C GLN A 155 -2.55 -7.74 -24.07
N LEU A 156 -2.66 -6.41 -23.97
CA LEU A 156 -3.61 -5.64 -24.75
C LEU A 156 -3.28 -5.71 -26.26
N GLU A 157 -2.00 -5.59 -26.62
CA GLU A 157 -1.52 -5.74 -28.00
C GLU A 157 -1.72 -7.16 -28.54
N SER A 158 -1.73 -8.17 -27.66
CA SER A 158 -2.06 -9.56 -28.04
C SER A 158 -3.56 -9.80 -28.27
N GLY A 159 -4.40 -8.77 -28.06
CA GLY A 159 -5.83 -8.80 -28.34
C GLY A 159 -6.72 -9.00 -27.10
N LYS A 160 -6.17 -8.97 -25.89
CA LYS A 160 -7.00 -8.93 -24.67
C LYS A 160 -7.65 -7.56 -24.52
N SER A 161 -8.92 -7.54 -24.13
CA SER A 161 -9.54 -6.30 -23.65
C SER A 161 -9.09 -5.96 -22.23
N VAL A 162 -9.19 -4.68 -21.86
CA VAL A 162 -8.89 -4.24 -20.48
C VAL A 162 -9.80 -4.94 -19.46
N GLU A 163 -11.08 -5.12 -19.78
CA GLU A 163 -12.03 -5.80 -18.91
C GLU A 163 -11.67 -7.29 -18.72
N GLU A 164 -11.25 -7.99 -19.76
CA GLU A 164 -10.78 -9.38 -19.62
C GLU A 164 -9.51 -9.47 -18.76
N LEU A 165 -8.63 -8.48 -18.89
CA LEU A 165 -7.33 -8.48 -18.23
C LEU A 165 -7.40 -8.10 -16.75
N VAL A 166 -8.02 -6.96 -16.42
CA VAL A 166 -8.07 -6.44 -15.03
C VAL A 166 -9.46 -6.50 -14.40
N GLY A 167 -10.52 -6.71 -15.19
CA GLY A 167 -11.90 -6.73 -14.72
C GLY A 167 -12.56 -5.35 -14.73
N PHE A 168 -13.89 -5.35 -14.87
CA PHE A 168 -14.73 -4.14 -14.96
C PHE A 168 -14.51 -3.14 -13.80
N LEU A 169 -14.31 -3.64 -12.58
CA LEU A 169 -14.13 -2.79 -11.40
C LEU A 169 -12.76 -2.08 -11.37
N ASP A 170 -11.75 -2.65 -12.02
CA ASP A 170 -10.38 -2.15 -12.02
C ASP A 170 -9.98 -1.47 -13.32
N ASP A 171 -10.76 -1.60 -14.41
CA ASP A 171 -10.55 -0.87 -15.67
C ASP A 171 -10.46 0.66 -15.44
N PRO A 172 -11.43 1.31 -14.76
CA PRO A 172 -11.30 2.75 -14.46
C PRO A 172 -10.05 3.10 -13.65
N LYS A 173 -9.59 2.19 -12.78
CA LYS A 173 -8.41 2.40 -11.94
C LYS A 173 -7.12 2.33 -12.75
N LEU A 174 -7.01 1.33 -13.63
CA LEU A 174 -5.88 1.20 -14.54
C LEU A 174 -5.76 2.44 -15.42
N ARG A 175 -6.85 2.88 -16.05
CA ARG A 175 -6.86 4.07 -16.90
C ARG A 175 -6.48 5.33 -16.13
N SER A 176 -7.06 5.54 -14.95
CA SER A 176 -6.73 6.69 -14.10
C SER A 176 -5.26 6.69 -13.67
N SER A 177 -4.69 5.51 -13.39
CA SER A 177 -3.26 5.35 -13.09
C SER A 177 -2.42 5.71 -14.31
N LEU A 178 -2.72 5.13 -15.48
CA LEU A 178 -1.99 5.39 -16.72
C LEU A 178 -2.01 6.87 -17.11
N GLU A 179 -3.16 7.54 -17.05
CA GLU A 179 -3.31 8.97 -17.36
C GLU A 179 -2.52 9.84 -16.37
N LEU A 180 -2.54 9.51 -15.07
CA LEU A 180 -1.75 10.22 -14.08
C LEU A 180 -0.25 10.10 -14.39
N PHE A 181 0.24 8.87 -14.58
CA PHE A 181 1.65 8.62 -14.76
C PHE A 181 2.17 9.08 -16.13
N GLU A 182 1.37 9.04 -17.19
CA GLU A 182 1.67 9.64 -18.49
C GLU A 182 1.88 11.16 -18.35
N SER A 183 0.95 11.84 -17.69
CA SER A 183 0.98 13.29 -17.49
C SER A 183 2.19 13.75 -16.67
N VAL A 184 2.48 13.09 -15.53
CA VAL A 184 3.57 13.54 -14.64
C VAL A 184 4.97 13.16 -15.14
N SER A 185 5.06 12.18 -16.04
CA SER A 185 6.33 11.74 -16.64
C SER A 185 6.71 12.52 -17.91
N ALA A 186 5.77 13.28 -18.46
CA ALA A 186 5.98 14.13 -19.63
C ALA A 186 7.07 15.22 -19.41
N GLY A 187 7.56 15.79 -20.51
CA GLY A 187 8.53 16.88 -20.46
C GLY A 187 9.93 16.46 -20.00
N GLY A 188 10.29 15.19 -20.19
CA GLY A 188 11.61 14.64 -19.84
C GLY A 188 11.76 14.32 -18.35
N PHE A 189 10.67 14.23 -17.58
CA PHE A 189 10.74 13.79 -16.20
C PHE A 189 11.14 12.32 -16.11
N ASP A 190 10.49 11.46 -16.91
CA ASP A 190 10.77 10.04 -16.99
C ASP A 190 10.28 9.44 -18.32
N ASP A 191 11.13 9.49 -19.35
CA ASP A 191 10.76 9.10 -20.72
C ASP A 191 10.32 7.63 -20.83
N GLU A 192 10.85 6.75 -19.99
CA GLU A 192 10.52 5.32 -20.01
C GLU A 192 9.13 5.07 -19.43
N VAL A 193 8.80 5.72 -18.30
CA VAL A 193 7.44 5.66 -17.74
C VAL A 193 6.44 6.30 -18.70
N HIS A 194 6.79 7.44 -19.28
CA HIS A 194 5.93 8.11 -20.25
C HIS A 194 5.61 7.20 -21.45
N ALA A 195 6.63 6.61 -22.05
CA ALA A 195 6.48 5.72 -23.21
C ALA A 195 5.64 4.47 -22.90
N VAL A 196 5.84 3.84 -21.74
CA VAL A 196 5.06 2.64 -21.39
C VAL A 196 3.60 2.99 -21.07
N CYS A 197 3.35 4.14 -20.44
CA CYS A 197 1.98 4.61 -20.19
C CYS A 197 1.26 4.97 -21.50
N GLU A 198 1.91 5.71 -22.40
CA GLU A 198 1.38 6.04 -23.72
C GLU A 198 1.04 4.77 -24.52
N ARG A 199 1.97 3.80 -24.55
CA ARG A 199 1.77 2.50 -25.21
C ARG A 199 0.56 1.76 -24.63
N ALA A 200 0.46 1.65 -23.31
CA ALA A 200 -0.65 0.96 -22.66
C ALA A 200 -1.99 1.67 -22.88
N LEU A 201 -2.02 3.01 -22.86
CA LEU A 201 -3.22 3.81 -23.17
C LEU A 201 -3.67 3.62 -24.62
N ALA A 202 -2.73 3.64 -25.56
CA ALA A 202 -3.01 3.40 -26.97
C ALA A 202 -3.60 2.00 -27.19
N ALA A 203 -3.02 0.98 -26.57
CA ALA A 203 -3.51 -0.40 -26.65
C ALA A 203 -4.86 -0.61 -25.93
N ALA A 204 -5.13 0.13 -24.85
CA ALA A 204 -6.40 0.07 -24.11
C ALA A 204 -7.60 0.66 -24.88
N GLY A 205 -7.35 1.50 -25.89
CA GLY A 205 -8.39 2.21 -26.63
C GLY A 205 -9.22 3.15 -25.75
N PRO A 206 -10.35 3.68 -26.26
CA PRO A 206 -11.23 4.56 -25.47
C PRO A 206 -11.89 3.79 -24.30
N PRO A 207 -12.25 4.47 -23.20
CA PRO A 207 -13.00 3.84 -22.12
C PRO A 207 -14.35 3.31 -22.61
N PRO A 208 -14.87 2.23 -22.00
CA PRO A 208 -16.19 1.72 -22.34
C PRO A 208 -17.27 2.78 -22.06
N PRO A 209 -18.37 2.80 -22.83
CA PRO A 209 -19.49 3.69 -22.55
C PRO A 209 -20.07 3.40 -21.15
N LYS A 210 -20.44 4.47 -20.43
CA LYS A 210 -20.94 4.40 -19.04
C LYS A 210 -22.24 3.59 -18.89
N GLU A 211 -22.99 3.43 -19.97
CA GLU A 211 -24.21 2.61 -20.02
C GLU A 211 -24.02 1.48 -21.02
N PRO A 212 -24.44 0.24 -20.69
CA PRO A 212 -24.51 -0.82 -21.68
C PRO A 212 -25.47 -0.38 -22.79
N PRO A 213 -25.24 -0.77 -24.06
CA PRO A 213 -26.18 -0.47 -25.13
C PRO A 213 -27.57 -0.97 -24.73
N LYS A 214 -28.59 -0.11 -24.89
CA LYS A 214 -29.98 -0.52 -24.69
C LYS A 214 -30.20 -1.81 -25.48
N ARG A 215 -30.56 -2.89 -24.79
CA ARG A 215 -31.06 -4.07 -25.48
C ARG A 215 -32.37 -3.66 -26.14
N ASP A 216 -32.39 -3.61 -27.46
CA ASP A 216 -33.60 -3.35 -28.22
C ASP A 216 -34.69 -4.33 -27.76
N GLY A 217 -35.78 -3.81 -27.19
CA GLY A 217 -37.03 -4.55 -27.01
C GLY A 217 -37.43 -5.05 -25.62
N LEU A 218 -36.85 -4.56 -24.51
CA LEU A 218 -37.39 -4.84 -23.16
C LEU A 218 -37.70 -3.54 -22.39
N PRO A 219 -38.95 -3.34 -21.92
CA PRO A 219 -39.29 -2.20 -21.07
C PRO A 219 -38.77 -2.39 -19.64
N TRP A 220 -38.58 -1.26 -18.95
CA TRP A 220 -38.13 -1.13 -17.56
C TRP A 220 -39.03 -1.84 -16.55
#